data_AF-B7FRG1-F1
#
_entry.id   AF-B7FRG1-F1
#
_cell.length_a   1.000
_cell.length_b   1.000
_cell.length_c   1.000
_cell.angle_alpha   90.00
_cell.angle_beta   90.00
_cell.angle_gamma   90.00
#
_symmetry.space_group_name_H-M   'P 1'
#
loop_
_entity.id
_entity.type
_entity.pdbx_description
1 polymer ?
#
loop_
_entity_poly.entity_id
_entity_poly.type
_entity_poly.pdbx_seq_one_letter_code
_entity_poly.pdbx_strand_id
1 'polypeptide(L)'
;MPVLGSLAAKMMKLSTILMVFSSTAVLCVGCLDTASAYVGTRPPSGQSKRVSQTLRSSGSSDGDRQFSAKPILVVGATGRVGRRVVQQLMAQNRPVRAVVRNEHKAQHLFGTMTSLQYPQLEIIKADLSRYEEYEEVLDKAVKGCESIVSVMGVVRFAKLGDFLPWRLFRLDAAWADRKHPYYGNYMAQKYLISLAEKHNVKRFVRLTGLGLAYSAFNPFSVLFNTLLSVNNRWGLLCEQALFDSKVPYVVLRPGGLAEDERELSTTNLQVDASGMLPLPGRVGRSDVAALAIASADLPTTAPSYTLACRWCGEGIKPKPQGYKEEGFASAQECLDTVLASKVTSPSPPRMKPYGVAVGITAYAAGALSLKLATMLWKVIARLFRV
;
A
#
# COMPACT_ATOMS: atom_id res chain seq x y z
N MET A 1 35.11 23.61 -30.51
CA MET A 1 35.11 22.49 -29.53
C MET A 1 34.11 22.60 -28.34
N PRO A 2 33.37 23.69 -28.05
CA PRO A 2 32.35 23.67 -26.99
C PRO A 2 30.91 23.38 -27.48
N VAL A 3 30.65 23.40 -28.79
CA VAL A 3 29.30 23.25 -29.37
C VAL A 3 28.84 21.78 -29.42
N LEU A 4 29.77 20.83 -29.57
CA LEU A 4 29.47 19.39 -29.62
C LEU A 4 28.99 18.81 -28.27
N GLY A 5 29.50 19.32 -27.14
CA GLY A 5 29.05 18.90 -25.81
C GLY A 5 27.62 19.34 -25.47
N SER A 6 27.22 20.52 -25.94
CA SER A 6 25.86 21.07 -25.78
C SER A 6 24.81 20.28 -26.58
N LEU A 7 25.19 19.82 -27.78
CA LEU A 7 24.33 19.03 -28.64
C LEU A 7 24.10 17.62 -28.08
N ALA A 8 25.14 16.96 -27.57
CA ALA A 8 25.03 15.64 -26.95
C ALA A 8 24.17 15.67 -25.66
N ALA A 9 24.29 16.72 -24.84
CA ALA A 9 23.46 16.91 -23.66
C ALA A 9 21.98 17.21 -24.00
N LYS A 10 21.74 17.97 -25.08
CA LYS A 10 20.38 18.22 -25.60
C LYS A 10 19.76 16.97 -26.23
N MET A 11 20.54 16.14 -26.93
CA MET A 11 20.06 14.87 -27.49
C MET A 11 19.78 13.80 -26.42
N MET A 12 20.54 13.77 -25.32
CA MET A 12 20.21 12.91 -24.16
C MET A 12 18.91 13.35 -23.46
N LYS A 13 18.68 14.66 -23.30
CA LYS A 13 17.40 15.18 -22.78
C LYS A 13 16.23 14.89 -23.73
N LEU A 14 16.45 14.99 -25.05
CA LEU A 14 15.44 14.66 -26.07
C LEU A 14 15.11 13.17 -26.12
N SER A 15 16.10 12.29 -25.93
CA SER A 15 15.91 10.82 -25.82
C SER A 15 15.10 10.44 -24.58
N THR A 16 15.37 11.11 -23.45
CA THR A 16 14.60 10.93 -22.20
C THR A 16 13.15 11.39 -22.37
N ILE A 17 12.93 12.49 -23.08
CA ILE A 17 11.60 12.99 -23.43
C ILE A 17 10.90 12.05 -24.44
N LEU A 18 11.61 11.50 -25.42
CA LEU A 18 11.06 10.53 -26.37
C LEU A 18 10.69 9.19 -25.72
N MET A 19 11.40 8.74 -24.68
CA MET A 19 10.98 7.58 -23.88
C MET A 19 9.68 7.84 -23.11
N VAL A 20 9.47 9.06 -22.64
CA VAL A 20 8.21 9.49 -22.00
C VAL A 20 7.08 9.60 -23.04
N PHE A 21 7.37 10.07 -24.26
CA PHE A 21 6.40 10.18 -25.36
C PHE A 21 6.05 8.83 -26.02
N SER A 22 7.01 7.91 -26.12
CA SER A 22 6.77 6.53 -26.58
C SER A 22 5.85 5.78 -25.60
N SER A 23 5.95 6.08 -24.30
CA SER A 23 5.03 5.57 -23.28
C SER A 23 3.62 6.18 -23.39
N THR A 24 3.46 7.35 -24.02
CA THR A 24 2.16 7.95 -24.33
C THR A 24 1.55 7.39 -25.61
N ALA A 25 2.36 6.90 -26.56
CA ALA A 25 1.86 6.23 -27.76
C ALA A 25 1.24 4.84 -27.46
N VAL A 26 1.69 4.16 -26.40
CA VAL A 26 1.05 2.90 -25.92
C VAL A 26 -0.34 3.15 -25.31
N LEU A 27 -0.68 4.39 -24.95
CA LEU A 27 -2.01 4.75 -24.43
C LEU A 27 -3.10 4.88 -25.52
N CYS A 28 -2.76 4.81 -26.81
CA CYS A 28 -3.71 5.12 -27.89
C CYS A 28 -4.22 3.90 -28.69
N VAL A 29 -3.82 2.67 -28.35
CA VAL A 29 -4.31 1.44 -29.01
C VAL A 29 -4.77 0.44 -27.95
N GLY A 30 -5.99 0.64 -27.45
CA GLY A 30 -6.59 -0.21 -26.43
C GLY A 30 -8.01 0.19 -26.07
N CYS A 31 -8.77 0.72 -27.04
CA CYS A 31 -10.22 0.86 -26.94
C CYS A 31 -10.82 -0.33 -27.70
N LEU A 32 -10.88 -1.49 -27.03
CA LEU A 32 -11.67 -2.63 -27.49
C LEU A 32 -12.47 -3.11 -26.28
N ASP A 33 -13.78 -2.98 -26.42
CA ASP A 33 -14.80 -3.41 -25.50
C ASP A 33 -14.57 -4.86 -25.06
N THR A 34 -14.39 -5.05 -23.77
CA THR A 34 -14.72 -6.31 -23.12
C THR A 34 -15.66 -5.99 -21.97
N ALA A 35 -16.93 -5.77 -22.32
CA ALA A 35 -18.04 -5.90 -21.40
C ALA A 35 -18.11 -7.37 -20.97
N SER A 36 -17.45 -7.72 -19.86
CA SER A 36 -17.74 -8.94 -19.14
C SER A 36 -18.78 -8.60 -18.08
N ALA A 37 -20.00 -9.06 -18.32
CA ALA A 37 -21.15 -8.89 -17.45
C ALA A 37 -20.88 -9.52 -16.08
N TYR A 38 -20.52 -8.69 -15.10
CA TYR A 38 -20.62 -9.06 -13.69
C TYR A 38 -22.03 -8.71 -13.22
N VAL A 39 -22.94 -9.67 -13.35
CA VAL A 39 -24.28 -9.58 -12.77
C VAL A 39 -24.13 -9.73 -11.26
N GLY A 40 -24.03 -8.61 -10.56
CA GLY A 40 -24.16 -8.58 -9.11
C GLY A 40 -25.57 -8.98 -8.71
N THR A 41 -25.71 -10.16 -8.11
CA THR A 41 -26.96 -10.59 -7.50
C THR A 41 -27.26 -9.72 -6.29
N ARG A 42 -28.42 -9.04 -6.31
CA ARG A 42 -28.94 -8.24 -5.20
C ARG A 42 -29.10 -9.11 -3.94
N PRO A 43 -28.64 -8.70 -2.75
CA PRO A 43 -29.22 -9.22 -1.52
C PRO A 43 -30.61 -8.59 -1.31
N PRO A 44 -31.56 -9.31 -0.70
CA PRO A 44 -32.92 -8.81 -0.52
C PRO A 44 -32.96 -7.64 0.47
N SER A 45 -33.73 -6.61 0.10
CA SER A 45 -34.02 -5.44 0.89
C SER A 45 -34.83 -5.80 2.14
N GLY A 46 -34.16 -5.94 3.28
CA GLY A 46 -34.79 -5.99 4.60
C GLY A 46 -35.05 -4.57 5.10
N GLN A 47 -36.32 -4.20 5.24
CA GLN A 47 -36.76 -2.93 5.82
C GLN A 47 -36.22 -2.77 7.25
N SER A 48 -35.49 -1.68 7.49
CA SER A 48 -35.04 -1.26 8.82
C SER A 48 -36.26 -0.84 9.65
N LYS A 49 -36.63 -1.64 10.64
CA LYS A 49 -37.54 -1.23 11.72
C LYS A 49 -36.75 -0.46 12.76
N ARG A 50 -37.05 0.83 12.86
CA ARG A 50 -36.61 1.76 13.91
C ARG A 50 -37.10 1.25 15.27
N VAL A 51 -36.19 0.76 16.10
CA VAL A 51 -36.46 0.46 17.52
C VAL A 51 -35.90 1.60 18.36
N SER A 52 -36.80 2.46 18.81
CA SER A 52 -36.53 3.44 19.86
C SER A 52 -36.60 2.71 21.20
N GLN A 53 -35.52 2.70 22.00
CA GLN A 53 -35.61 2.30 23.42
C GLN A 53 -34.57 3.03 24.28
N THR A 54 -35.07 4.09 24.91
CA THR A 54 -34.99 4.45 26.33
C THR A 54 -33.64 4.33 27.06
N LEU A 55 -33.06 5.49 27.36
CA LEU A 55 -32.05 5.72 28.38
C LEU A 55 -32.50 5.13 29.74
N ARG A 56 -31.72 4.20 30.29
CA ARG A 56 -31.71 3.89 31.72
C ARG A 56 -30.30 4.12 32.26
N SER A 57 -30.17 5.17 33.07
CA SER A 57 -29.06 5.40 33.95
C SER A 57 -29.15 4.44 35.14
N SER A 58 -28.16 3.56 35.28
CA SER A 58 -27.87 2.89 36.55
C SER A 58 -26.38 3.03 36.81
N GLY A 59 -26.04 3.89 37.77
CA GLY A 59 -24.71 3.99 38.31
C GLY A 59 -24.33 2.69 39.01
N SER A 60 -23.17 2.15 38.63
CA SER A 60 -22.43 1.16 39.41
C SER A 60 -21.01 1.67 39.53
N SER A 61 -20.61 1.94 40.76
CA SER A 61 -19.25 2.20 41.19
C SER A 61 -18.31 1.07 40.73
N ASP A 62 -17.42 1.36 39.80
CA ASP A 62 -16.30 0.47 39.46
C ASP A 62 -15.00 1.22 39.78
N GLY A 63 -14.43 0.87 40.93
CA GLY A 63 -13.06 1.24 41.27
C GLY A 63 -12.07 0.53 40.35
N ASP A 64 -10.98 1.24 40.04
CA ASP A 64 -9.68 0.73 39.61
C ASP A 64 -9.66 -0.65 38.91
N ARG A 65 -10.03 -0.66 37.63
CA ARG A 65 -9.43 -1.58 36.66
C ARG A 65 -8.73 -0.75 35.58
N GLN A 66 -7.58 -0.21 35.95
CA GLN A 66 -6.61 0.28 34.97
C GLN A 66 -5.99 -0.94 34.26
N PHE A 67 -6.76 -1.56 33.37
CA PHE A 67 -6.18 -2.42 32.33
C PHE A 67 -5.28 -1.51 31.51
N SER A 68 -3.97 -1.54 31.80
CA SER A 68 -2.94 -0.95 30.95
C SER A 68 -3.15 -1.50 29.54
N ALA A 69 -3.81 -0.73 28.67
CA ALA A 69 -4.03 -1.10 27.28
C ALA A 69 -2.67 -1.43 26.66
N LYS A 70 -2.57 -2.59 26.01
CA LYS A 70 -1.31 -2.97 25.35
C LYS A 70 -1.08 -2.03 24.15
N PRO A 71 0.17 -1.64 23.87
CA PRO A 71 0.44 -0.69 22.80
C PRO A 71 0.22 -1.29 21.40
N ILE A 72 -0.13 -0.43 20.44
CA ILE A 72 -0.05 -0.73 19.01
C ILE A 72 1.31 -0.31 18.47
N LEU A 73 2.01 -1.24 17.83
CA LEU A 73 3.24 -0.94 17.10
C LEU A 73 2.91 -0.39 15.72
N VAL A 74 3.28 0.87 15.43
CA VAL A 74 3.10 1.49 14.12
C VAL A 74 4.43 1.55 13.38
N VAL A 75 4.53 0.79 12.29
CA VAL A 75 5.70 0.73 11.42
C VAL A 75 5.50 1.63 10.21
N GLY A 76 6.46 2.53 9.96
CA GLY A 76 6.30 3.60 8.96
C GLY A 76 5.56 4.83 9.52
N ALA A 77 5.68 5.07 10.83
CA ALA A 77 4.96 6.10 11.57
C ALA A 77 5.16 7.52 11.03
N THR A 78 6.33 7.89 10.49
CA THR A 78 6.55 9.23 9.90
C THR A 78 6.13 9.35 8.43
N GLY A 79 5.51 8.30 7.88
CA GLY A 79 4.95 8.28 6.53
C GLY A 79 3.62 9.06 6.44
N ARG A 80 3.12 9.26 5.22
CA ARG A 80 1.91 10.06 4.97
C ARG A 80 0.64 9.43 5.56
N VAL A 81 0.55 8.10 5.55
CA VAL A 81 -0.52 7.34 6.23
C VAL A 81 -0.14 7.12 7.69
N GLY A 82 1.09 6.70 7.97
CA GLY A 82 1.55 6.41 9.33
C GLY A 82 1.39 7.56 10.32
N ARG A 83 1.64 8.81 9.90
CA ARG A 83 1.46 9.96 10.81
C ARG A 83 0.00 10.11 11.23
N ARG A 84 -0.93 9.83 10.32
CA ARG A 84 -2.37 9.87 10.57
C ARG A 84 -2.81 8.72 11.46
N VAL A 85 -2.23 7.52 11.29
CA VAL A 85 -2.44 6.40 12.21
C VAL A 85 -2.02 6.78 13.64
N VAL A 86 -0.80 7.28 13.81
CA VAL A 86 -0.30 7.69 15.14
C VAL A 86 -1.16 8.81 15.73
N GLN A 87 -1.48 9.85 14.95
CA GLN A 87 -2.32 10.97 15.41
C GLN A 87 -3.73 10.51 15.82
N GLN A 88 -4.36 9.62 15.07
CA GLN A 88 -5.68 9.08 15.41
C GLN A 88 -5.63 8.18 16.66
N LEU A 89 -4.59 7.35 16.82
CA LEU A 89 -4.40 6.56 18.03
C LEU A 89 -4.15 7.44 19.27
N MET A 90 -3.38 8.52 19.13
CA MET A 90 -3.17 9.50 20.18
C MET A 90 -4.48 10.22 20.56
N ALA A 91 -5.29 10.61 19.57
CA ALA A 91 -6.60 11.21 19.82
C ALA A 91 -7.58 10.25 20.54
N GLN A 92 -7.37 8.94 20.40
CA GLN A 92 -8.14 7.89 21.09
C GLN A 92 -7.55 7.50 22.46
N ASN A 93 -6.51 8.20 22.95
CA ASN A 93 -5.80 7.88 24.19
C ASN A 93 -5.29 6.42 24.26
N ARG A 94 -4.84 5.88 23.12
CA ARG A 94 -4.25 4.54 23.02
C ARG A 94 -2.72 4.57 23.09
N PRO A 95 -2.07 3.62 23.76
CA PRO A 95 -0.61 3.52 23.75
C PRO A 95 -0.06 3.13 22.37
N VAL A 96 1.03 3.79 21.97
CA VAL A 96 1.62 3.65 20.63
C VAL A 96 3.13 3.47 20.73
N ARG A 97 3.65 2.45 20.04
CA ARG A 97 5.08 2.34 19.73
C ARG A 97 5.31 2.71 18.28
N ALA A 98 5.97 3.83 18.02
CA ALA A 98 6.20 4.35 16.68
C ALA A 98 7.61 4.00 16.21
N VAL A 99 7.72 3.06 15.25
CA VAL A 99 9.01 2.75 14.62
C VAL A 99 9.31 3.76 13.52
N VAL A 100 10.43 4.45 13.66
CA VAL A 100 10.85 5.56 12.79
C VAL A 100 12.30 5.43 12.36
N ARG A 101 12.61 5.89 11.15
CA ARG A 101 14.00 5.95 10.66
C ARG A 101 14.73 7.20 11.14
N ASN A 102 14.01 8.30 11.37
CA ASN A 102 14.58 9.59 11.79
C ASN A 102 13.75 10.10 12.98
N GLU A 103 14.38 10.12 14.16
CA GLU A 103 13.78 10.58 15.42
C GLU A 103 13.43 12.05 15.38
N HIS A 104 14.32 12.91 14.85
CA HIS A 104 14.08 14.35 14.77
C HIS A 104 12.83 14.69 13.94
N LYS A 105 12.61 13.96 12.83
CA LYS A 105 11.38 14.07 12.04
C LYS A 105 10.16 13.61 12.84
N ALA A 106 10.29 12.56 13.63
CA ALA A 106 9.21 12.06 14.48
C ALA A 106 8.85 13.07 15.58
N GLN A 107 9.85 13.65 16.25
CA GLN A 107 9.68 14.71 17.24
C GLN A 107 9.01 15.94 16.65
N HIS A 108 9.36 16.36 15.43
CA HIS A 108 8.67 17.47 14.77
C HIS A 108 7.21 17.13 14.41
N LEU A 109 6.92 15.90 14.00
CA LEU A 109 5.56 15.50 13.58
C LEU A 109 4.61 15.25 14.74
N PHE A 110 5.12 14.68 15.82
CA PHE A 110 4.32 14.28 16.97
C PHE A 110 4.48 15.21 18.16
N GLY A 111 5.45 16.14 18.12
CA GLY A 111 5.82 17.09 19.17
C GLY A 111 7.05 16.64 19.98
N THR A 112 7.93 17.58 20.34
CA THR A 112 9.05 17.35 21.26
C THR A 112 8.56 17.27 22.72
N MET A 113 7.41 17.86 23.01
CA MET A 113 6.77 17.89 24.34
C MET A 113 5.86 16.68 24.60
N THR A 114 5.83 15.72 23.69
CA THR A 114 4.84 14.63 23.67
C THR A 114 5.16 13.54 24.68
N SER A 115 6.40 13.43 25.16
CA SER A 115 6.69 12.59 26.32
C SER A 115 6.05 13.14 27.61
N LEU A 116 5.75 14.44 27.67
CA LEU A 116 5.05 15.08 28.79
C LEU A 116 3.52 15.15 28.56
N GLN A 117 3.07 15.40 27.32
CA GLN A 117 1.65 15.48 26.98
C GLN A 117 0.99 14.12 26.71
N TYR A 118 1.78 13.12 26.30
CA TYR A 118 1.29 11.80 25.92
C TYR A 118 2.32 10.72 26.30
N PRO A 119 2.39 10.35 27.59
CA PRO A 119 3.39 9.40 28.11
C PRO A 119 3.28 8.00 27.50
N GLN A 120 2.19 7.72 26.77
CA GLN A 120 1.93 6.44 26.13
C GLN A 120 2.50 6.35 24.70
N LEU A 121 3.15 7.40 24.17
CA LEU A 121 3.84 7.36 22.86
C LEU A 121 5.33 7.09 23.06
N GLU A 122 5.78 5.92 22.60
CA GLU A 122 7.17 5.51 22.58
C GLU A 122 7.73 5.61 21.15
N ILE A 123 8.78 6.40 20.94
CA ILE A 123 9.45 6.52 19.64
C ILE A 123 10.64 5.56 19.61
N ILE A 124 10.66 4.67 18.62
CA ILE A 124 11.69 3.64 18.46
C ILE A 124 12.42 3.85 17.14
N LYS A 125 13.73 4.10 17.20
CA LYS A 125 14.55 4.29 16.01
C LYS A 125 15.01 2.95 15.44
N ALA A 126 14.58 2.66 14.20
CA ALA A 126 15.09 1.53 13.43
C ALA A 126 14.98 1.80 11.92
N ASP A 127 16.00 1.43 11.15
CA ASP A 127 15.94 1.39 9.68
C ASP A 127 15.62 -0.04 9.22
N LEU A 128 14.36 -0.24 8.83
CA LEU A 128 13.87 -1.54 8.39
C LEU A 128 14.50 -2.04 7.09
N SER A 129 15.15 -1.19 6.28
CA SER A 129 15.92 -1.68 5.13
C SER A 129 17.17 -2.48 5.54
N ARG A 130 17.59 -2.32 6.80
CA ARG A 130 18.72 -2.98 7.45
C ARG A 130 18.25 -3.59 8.78
N TYR A 131 17.09 -4.25 8.76
CA TYR A 131 16.45 -4.78 9.96
C TYR A 131 17.37 -5.70 10.77
N GLU A 132 18.33 -6.34 10.11
CA GLU A 132 19.37 -7.19 10.69
C GLU A 132 20.25 -6.43 11.72
N GLU A 133 20.44 -5.11 11.54
CA GLU A 133 21.18 -4.25 12.49
C GLU A 133 20.32 -3.86 13.72
N TYR A 134 19.00 -4.11 13.67
CA TYR A 134 18.04 -3.66 14.69
C TYR A 134 17.25 -4.83 15.31
N GLU A 135 17.72 -6.06 15.20
CA GLU A 135 16.97 -7.25 15.65
C GLU A 135 16.53 -7.17 17.11
N GLU A 136 17.43 -6.81 18.03
CA GLU A 136 17.10 -6.66 19.46
C GLU A 136 16.11 -5.52 19.71
N VAL A 137 16.27 -4.41 18.99
CA VAL A 137 15.40 -3.23 19.13
C VAL A 137 13.99 -3.55 18.64
N LEU A 138 13.87 -4.26 17.52
CA LEU A 138 12.60 -4.68 16.93
C LEU A 138 11.93 -5.77 17.76
N ASP A 139 12.69 -6.72 18.32
CA ASP A 139 12.17 -7.73 19.24
C ASP A 139 11.54 -7.08 20.48
N LYS A 140 12.27 -6.13 21.11
CA LYS A 140 11.75 -5.33 22.23
C LYS A 140 10.53 -4.50 21.84
N ALA A 141 10.54 -3.91 20.64
CA ALA A 141 9.44 -3.11 20.13
C ALA A 141 8.16 -3.93 19.97
N VAL A 142 8.26 -5.16 19.45
CA VAL A 142 7.11 -6.05 19.23
C VAL A 142 6.63 -6.67 20.54
N LYS A 143 7.54 -7.01 21.46
CA LYS A 143 7.24 -7.68 22.73
C LYS A 143 6.19 -6.92 23.54
N GLY A 144 5.06 -7.57 23.80
CA GLY A 144 3.96 -7.00 24.60
C GLY A 144 3.01 -6.07 23.85
N CYS A 145 3.20 -5.86 22.54
CA CYS A 145 2.22 -5.15 21.73
C CYS A 145 0.94 -5.98 21.55
N GLU A 146 -0.19 -5.28 21.42
CA GLU A 146 -1.46 -5.92 21.07
C GLU A 146 -1.50 -6.32 19.60
N SER A 147 -1.18 -5.35 18.75
CA SER A 147 -1.28 -5.43 17.30
C SER A 147 -0.14 -4.65 16.65
N ILE A 148 0.21 -5.02 15.42
CA ILE A 148 1.17 -4.29 14.59
C ILE A 148 0.41 -3.68 13.42
N VAL A 149 0.60 -2.39 13.17
CA VAL A 149 0.10 -1.67 12.00
C VAL A 149 1.29 -1.26 11.13
N SER A 150 1.54 -2.02 10.06
CA SER A 150 2.62 -1.80 9.11
C SER A 150 2.12 -1.09 7.86
N VAL A 151 2.31 0.23 7.85
CA VAL A 151 2.00 1.13 6.72
C VAL A 151 3.25 1.58 5.97
N MET A 152 4.39 0.90 6.20
CA MET A 152 5.62 1.16 5.48
C MET A 152 5.49 0.73 4.01
N GLY A 153 5.95 1.60 3.12
CA GLY A 153 6.08 1.32 1.69
C GLY A 153 7.33 2.00 1.15
N VAL A 154 8.20 1.22 0.52
CA VAL A 154 9.39 1.71 -0.19
C VAL A 154 9.06 1.78 -1.67
N VAL A 155 9.33 2.93 -2.27
CA VAL A 155 9.20 3.16 -3.70
C VAL A 155 10.56 3.61 -4.22
N ARG A 156 11.11 2.89 -5.20
CA ARG A 156 12.37 3.20 -5.86
C ARG A 156 12.16 3.15 -7.36
N PHE A 157 12.61 4.17 -8.08
CA PHE A 157 12.65 4.11 -9.54
C PHE A 157 13.61 3.02 -10.01
N ALA A 158 13.20 2.30 -11.05
CA ALA A 158 13.99 1.22 -11.63
C ALA A 158 15.34 1.74 -12.14
N LYS A 159 16.39 0.95 -11.89
CA LYS A 159 17.70 1.15 -12.51
C LYS A 159 17.79 0.26 -13.75
N LEU A 160 18.59 0.65 -14.74
CA LEU A 160 18.81 -0.17 -15.94
C LEU A 160 19.25 -1.60 -15.59
N GLY A 161 20.07 -1.75 -14.55
CA GLY A 161 20.51 -3.05 -14.05
C GLY A 161 19.41 -3.94 -13.47
N ASP A 162 18.21 -3.41 -13.18
CA ASP A 162 17.06 -4.20 -12.71
C ASP A 162 16.45 -5.04 -13.84
N PHE A 163 16.63 -4.61 -15.09
CA PHE A 163 16.08 -5.28 -16.28
C PHE A 163 17.03 -6.32 -16.88
N LEU A 164 18.16 -6.63 -16.25
CA LEU A 164 19.02 -7.72 -16.71
C LEU A 164 18.28 -9.05 -16.56
N PRO A 165 18.25 -9.95 -17.57
CA PRO A 165 17.42 -11.15 -17.54
C PRO A 165 17.60 -11.98 -16.26
N TRP A 166 18.85 -12.25 -15.86
CA TRP A 166 19.16 -13.05 -14.67
C TRP A 166 18.82 -12.37 -13.34
N ARG A 167 18.49 -11.07 -13.34
CA ARG A 167 18.00 -10.33 -12.16
C ARG A 167 16.49 -10.19 -12.18
N LEU A 168 15.91 -9.90 -13.35
CA LEU A 168 14.48 -9.68 -13.52
C LEU A 168 13.65 -10.94 -13.20
N PHE A 169 14.17 -12.12 -13.52
CA PHE A 169 13.49 -13.40 -13.29
C PHE A 169 13.81 -14.07 -11.94
N ARG A 170 14.66 -13.46 -11.09
CA ARG A 170 14.89 -13.96 -9.73
C ARG A 170 13.76 -13.57 -8.78
N LEU A 171 13.52 -14.45 -7.80
CA LEU A 171 12.59 -14.23 -6.68
C LEU A 171 13.25 -13.53 -5.48
N ASP A 172 14.56 -13.28 -5.55
CA ASP A 172 15.32 -12.46 -4.62
C ASP A 172 15.92 -11.24 -5.33
N ALA A 173 16.21 -10.19 -4.56
CA ALA A 173 16.98 -9.05 -5.04
C ALA A 173 18.09 -8.67 -4.06
N ALA A 174 18.79 -9.69 -3.52
CA ALA A 174 19.91 -9.49 -2.60
C ALA A 174 21.10 -8.75 -3.27
N TRP A 175 21.15 -8.75 -4.59
CA TRP A 175 22.11 -7.99 -5.41
C TRP A 175 21.84 -6.48 -5.44
N ALA A 176 20.64 -6.03 -5.05
CA ALA A 176 20.21 -4.65 -5.18
C ALA A 176 20.63 -3.78 -3.98
N ASP A 177 20.55 -2.47 -4.14
CA ASP A 177 20.82 -1.55 -3.03
C ASP A 177 19.72 -1.61 -1.95
N ARG A 178 20.04 -1.17 -0.73
CA ARG A 178 19.09 -1.22 0.42
C ARG A 178 17.80 -0.40 0.21
N LYS A 179 17.75 0.54 -0.73
CA LYS A 179 16.51 1.26 -1.06
C LYS A 179 15.58 0.44 -1.99
N HIS A 180 16.01 -0.74 -2.43
CA HIS A 180 15.18 -1.61 -3.25
C HIS A 180 13.94 -2.09 -2.47
N PRO A 181 12.74 -2.13 -3.10
CA PRO A 181 11.52 -2.57 -2.42
C PRO A 181 11.59 -4.00 -1.84
N TYR A 182 12.50 -4.84 -2.32
CA TYR A 182 12.81 -6.15 -1.74
C TYR A 182 13.11 -6.08 -0.23
N TYR A 183 13.91 -5.12 0.22
CA TYR A 183 14.29 -5.01 1.63
C TYR A 183 13.13 -4.49 2.48
N GLY A 184 12.52 -3.36 2.09
CA GLY A 184 11.48 -2.72 2.91
C GLY A 184 10.08 -3.35 2.79
N ASN A 185 9.66 -3.74 1.59
CA ASN A 185 8.30 -4.23 1.36
C ASN A 185 8.17 -5.74 1.59
N TYR A 186 9.26 -6.51 1.53
CA TYR A 186 9.25 -7.96 1.72
C TYR A 186 10.11 -8.42 2.91
N MET A 187 11.44 -8.31 2.85
CA MET A 187 12.33 -8.93 3.85
C MET A 187 12.09 -8.40 5.27
N ALA A 188 12.01 -7.08 5.44
CA ALA A 188 11.74 -6.48 6.74
C ALA A 188 10.35 -6.85 7.28
N GLN A 189 9.36 -6.97 6.40
CA GLN A 189 8.01 -7.38 6.80
C GLN A 189 8.00 -8.84 7.22
N LYS A 190 8.68 -9.71 6.47
CA LYS A 190 8.84 -11.13 6.81
C LYS A 190 9.49 -11.30 8.18
N TYR A 191 10.50 -10.49 8.49
CA TYR A 191 11.11 -10.47 9.82
C TYR A 191 10.12 -10.01 10.90
N LEU A 192 9.41 -8.91 10.69
CA LEU A 192 8.38 -8.43 11.63
C LEU A 192 7.25 -9.44 11.86
N ILE A 193 6.86 -10.20 10.82
CA ILE A 193 5.88 -11.29 10.92
C ILE A 193 6.41 -12.41 11.82
N SER A 194 7.69 -12.78 11.67
CA SER A 194 8.31 -13.78 12.55
C SER A 194 8.37 -13.34 14.01
N LEU A 195 8.60 -12.05 14.27
CA LEU A 195 8.54 -11.48 15.62
C LEU A 195 7.10 -11.44 16.15
N ALA A 196 6.13 -11.13 15.29
CA ALA A 196 4.72 -11.12 15.65
C ALA A 196 4.24 -12.53 16.05
N GLU A 197 4.70 -13.56 15.34
CA GLU A 197 4.46 -14.97 15.68
C GLU A 197 5.13 -15.33 17.01
N LYS A 198 6.42 -15.01 17.17
CA LYS A 198 7.18 -15.25 18.40
C LYS A 198 6.51 -14.65 19.64
N HIS A 199 5.97 -13.44 19.53
CA HIS A 199 5.35 -12.71 20.65
C HIS A 199 3.83 -12.84 20.71
N ASN A 200 3.21 -13.70 19.88
CA ASN A 200 1.77 -13.95 19.84
C ASN A 200 0.94 -12.66 19.72
N VAL A 201 1.35 -11.79 18.79
CA VAL A 201 0.61 -10.55 18.49
C VAL A 201 -0.79 -10.92 18.00
N LYS A 202 -1.82 -10.25 18.53
CA LYS A 202 -3.22 -10.56 18.21
C LYS A 202 -3.53 -10.31 16.74
N ARG A 203 -2.87 -9.30 16.14
CA ARG A 203 -3.05 -8.98 14.73
C ARG A 203 -1.90 -8.25 14.08
N PHE A 204 -1.64 -8.60 12.83
CA PHE A 204 -0.77 -7.88 11.92
C PHE A 204 -1.58 -7.20 10.80
N VAL A 205 -1.68 -5.87 10.83
CA VAL A 205 -2.30 -5.08 9.78
C VAL A 205 -1.23 -4.61 8.79
N ARG A 206 -1.38 -4.91 7.51
CA ARG A 206 -0.39 -4.61 6.46
C ARG A 206 -0.99 -3.81 5.33
N LEU A 207 -0.41 -2.64 5.03
CA LEU A 207 -0.82 -1.83 3.88
C LEU A 207 -0.01 -2.17 2.61
N THR A 208 -0.63 -2.72 1.59
CA THR A 208 0.01 -2.98 0.29
C THR A 208 -0.50 -2.01 -0.77
N GLY A 209 -1.28 -2.48 -1.74
CA GLY A 209 -1.88 -1.64 -2.76
C GLY A 209 -2.81 -2.43 -3.69
N LEU A 210 -3.87 -1.78 -4.17
CA LEU A 210 -4.87 -2.37 -5.04
C LEU A 210 -4.30 -2.92 -6.35
N GLY A 211 -3.16 -2.37 -6.79
CA GLY A 211 -2.42 -2.86 -7.97
C GLY A 211 -2.00 -4.34 -7.89
N LEU A 212 -1.92 -4.91 -6.68
CA LEU A 212 -1.60 -6.33 -6.49
C LEU A 212 -2.78 -7.24 -6.85
N ALA A 213 -4.01 -6.74 -6.90
CA ALA A 213 -5.18 -7.52 -7.30
C ALA A 213 -5.20 -7.79 -8.80
N TYR A 214 -4.79 -6.83 -9.62
CA TYR A 214 -4.86 -6.92 -11.08
C TYR A 214 -3.81 -7.83 -11.72
N SER A 215 -4.05 -8.26 -12.96
CA SER A 215 -3.09 -9.03 -13.75
C SER A 215 -1.74 -8.30 -13.86
N ALA A 216 -0.65 -9.08 -13.92
CA ALA A 216 0.68 -8.53 -14.21
C ALA A 216 0.77 -7.88 -15.60
N PHE A 217 -0.09 -8.29 -16.53
CA PHE A 217 -0.18 -7.76 -17.90
C PHE A 217 -1.17 -6.60 -18.05
N ASN A 218 -1.88 -6.20 -16.97
CA ASN A 218 -2.69 -4.99 -17.02
C ASN A 218 -1.77 -3.77 -17.32
N PRO A 219 -2.14 -2.85 -18.23
CA PRO A 219 -1.29 -1.74 -18.62
C PRO A 219 -0.77 -0.89 -17.44
N PHE A 220 -1.62 -0.64 -16.45
CA PHE A 220 -1.24 0.08 -15.23
C PHE A 220 -0.22 -0.72 -14.41
N SER A 221 -0.44 -2.02 -14.22
CA SER A 221 0.49 -2.91 -13.54
C SER A 221 1.84 -2.97 -14.25
N VAL A 222 1.85 -3.13 -15.57
CA VAL A 222 3.08 -3.18 -16.38
C VAL A 222 3.87 -1.90 -16.22
N LEU A 223 3.23 -0.74 -16.40
CA LEU A 223 3.87 0.56 -16.29
C LEU A 223 4.45 0.77 -14.89
N PHE A 224 3.65 0.54 -13.85
CA PHE A 224 4.07 0.75 -12.46
C PHE A 224 5.23 -0.18 -12.07
N ASN A 225 5.17 -1.46 -12.45
CA ASN A 225 6.24 -2.42 -12.14
C ASN A 225 7.51 -2.17 -12.95
N THR A 226 7.38 -1.69 -14.19
CA THR A 226 8.53 -1.27 -15.01
C THR A 226 9.21 -0.06 -14.39
N LEU A 227 8.43 0.94 -13.95
CA LEU A 227 9.00 2.17 -13.38
C LEU A 227 9.55 1.98 -11.97
N LEU A 228 8.98 1.08 -11.17
CA LEU A 228 9.22 1.03 -9.71
C LEU A 228 9.83 -0.29 -9.23
N SER A 229 10.84 -0.79 -9.95
CA SER A 229 11.63 -1.99 -9.58
C SER A 229 10.75 -3.20 -9.20
N VAL A 230 9.70 -3.46 -10.00
CA VAL A 230 8.76 -4.56 -9.81
C VAL A 230 8.10 -4.54 -8.42
N ASN A 231 7.73 -3.36 -7.94
CA ASN A 231 7.19 -3.13 -6.59
C ASN A 231 6.08 -4.12 -6.17
N ASN A 232 5.17 -4.46 -7.09
CA ASN A 232 4.04 -5.33 -6.75
C ASN A 232 4.48 -6.77 -6.47
N ARG A 233 5.61 -7.24 -7.03
CA ARG A 233 6.17 -8.56 -6.70
C ARG A 233 6.52 -8.64 -5.22
N TRP A 234 7.17 -7.62 -4.69
CA TRP A 234 7.63 -7.62 -3.29
C TRP A 234 6.48 -7.46 -2.31
N GLY A 235 5.48 -6.64 -2.64
CA GLY A 235 4.24 -6.59 -1.88
C GLY A 235 3.50 -7.93 -1.90
N LEU A 236 3.45 -8.61 -3.05
CA LEU A 236 2.80 -9.91 -3.20
C LEU A 236 3.51 -11.01 -2.37
N LEU A 237 4.84 -11.03 -2.38
CA LEU A 237 5.64 -11.92 -1.53
C LEU A 237 5.41 -11.67 -0.04
N CYS A 238 5.18 -10.42 0.37
CA CYS A 238 4.80 -10.09 1.75
C CYS A 238 3.40 -10.61 2.11
N GLU A 239 2.42 -10.50 1.21
CA GLU A 239 1.08 -11.06 1.43
C GLU A 239 1.11 -12.59 1.51
N GLN A 240 1.93 -13.25 0.69
CA GLN A 240 2.18 -14.68 0.80
C GLN A 240 2.84 -15.05 2.15
N ALA A 241 3.84 -14.29 2.59
CA ALA A 241 4.48 -14.52 3.88
C ALA A 241 3.53 -14.35 5.08
N LEU A 242 2.56 -13.43 5.00
CA LEU A 242 1.49 -13.31 6.00
C LEU A 242 0.55 -14.52 5.96
N PHE A 243 0.14 -14.93 4.76
CA PHE A 243 -0.73 -16.08 4.57
C PHE A 243 -0.12 -17.37 5.11
N ASP A 244 1.18 -17.59 4.86
CA ASP A 244 1.91 -18.78 5.31
C ASP A 244 2.25 -18.73 6.83
N SER A 245 2.07 -17.58 7.48
CA SER A 245 2.34 -17.41 8.91
C SER A 245 1.16 -17.83 9.79
N LYS A 246 1.41 -18.03 11.08
CA LYS A 246 0.35 -18.30 12.08
C LYS A 246 -0.26 -17.03 12.67
N VAL A 247 0.17 -15.85 12.22
CA VAL A 247 -0.24 -14.56 12.78
C VAL A 247 -1.58 -14.15 12.16
N PRO A 248 -2.63 -13.88 12.95
CA PRO A 248 -3.87 -13.31 12.41
C PRO A 248 -3.57 -11.96 11.74
N TYR A 249 -4.10 -11.73 10.54
CA TYR A 249 -3.70 -10.54 9.77
C TYR A 249 -4.85 -9.88 9.03
N VAL A 250 -4.67 -8.59 8.72
CA VAL A 250 -5.51 -7.86 7.77
C VAL A 250 -4.61 -7.13 6.79
N VAL A 251 -4.66 -7.54 5.53
CA VAL A 251 -4.01 -6.82 4.43
C VAL A 251 -4.98 -5.78 3.89
N LEU A 252 -4.55 -4.52 3.83
CA LEU A 252 -5.29 -3.43 3.22
C LEU A 252 -4.66 -3.08 1.87
N ARG A 253 -5.45 -3.17 0.80
CA ARG A 253 -5.12 -2.83 -0.59
C ARG A 253 -5.85 -1.55 -1.01
N PRO A 254 -5.39 -0.36 -0.57
CA PRO A 254 -5.96 0.89 -1.04
C PRO A 254 -5.62 1.10 -2.51
N GLY A 255 -6.49 1.75 -3.27
CA GLY A 255 -6.10 2.27 -4.58
C GLY A 255 -5.33 3.59 -4.46
N GLY A 256 -5.65 4.58 -5.30
CA GLY A 256 -4.90 5.82 -5.38
C GLY A 256 -5.00 6.68 -4.12
N LEU A 257 -3.92 6.80 -3.34
CA LEU A 257 -3.93 7.56 -2.08
C LEU A 257 -4.01 9.08 -2.29
N ALA A 258 -5.09 9.70 -1.81
CA ALA A 258 -5.36 11.14 -1.79
C ALA A 258 -4.92 11.81 -0.48
N GLU A 259 -4.47 13.06 -0.54
CA GLU A 259 -4.23 13.87 0.67
C GLU A 259 -5.51 14.55 1.16
N ASP A 260 -6.45 14.81 0.26
CA ASP A 260 -7.75 15.41 0.55
C ASP A 260 -8.55 14.54 1.54
N GLU A 261 -9.38 15.20 2.34
CA GLU A 261 -10.36 14.53 3.19
C GLU A 261 -11.61 14.13 2.38
N ARG A 262 -12.36 13.17 2.90
CA ARG A 262 -13.55 12.65 2.22
C ARG A 262 -14.74 13.57 2.44
N GLU A 263 -15.48 13.87 1.38
CA GLU A 263 -16.75 14.60 1.50
C GLU A 263 -17.90 13.68 1.89
N LEU A 264 -18.26 13.71 3.18
CA LEU A 264 -19.22 12.79 3.80
C LEU A 264 -20.64 12.91 3.22
N SER A 265 -21.00 14.07 2.67
CA SER A 265 -22.31 14.32 2.07
C SER A 265 -22.51 13.58 0.75
N THR A 266 -21.48 13.45 -0.08
CA THR A 266 -21.57 12.86 -1.43
C THR A 266 -20.82 11.54 -1.59
N THR A 267 -19.95 11.18 -0.63
CA THR A 267 -19.07 10.00 -0.75
C THR A 267 -19.01 9.15 0.51
N ASN A 268 -18.82 7.84 0.29
CA ASN A 268 -18.64 6.82 1.33
C ASN A 268 -17.32 6.06 1.14
N LEU A 269 -16.94 5.29 2.15
CA LEU A 269 -15.82 4.36 2.09
C LEU A 269 -16.35 2.98 1.68
N GLN A 270 -15.80 2.40 0.61
CA GLN A 270 -16.11 1.04 0.18
C GLN A 270 -14.94 0.12 0.51
N VAL A 271 -15.25 -1.02 1.11
CA VAL A 271 -14.30 -2.08 1.45
C VAL A 271 -14.81 -3.41 0.90
N ASP A 272 -13.94 -4.18 0.25
CA ASP A 272 -14.30 -5.46 -0.36
C ASP A 272 -13.35 -6.57 0.08
N ALA A 273 -13.92 -7.67 0.60
CA ALA A 273 -13.18 -8.81 1.15
C ALA A 273 -12.58 -9.76 0.09
N SER A 274 -12.91 -9.58 -1.20
CA SER A 274 -12.20 -10.24 -2.30
C SER A 274 -10.78 -9.69 -2.52
N GLY A 275 -10.44 -8.59 -1.84
CA GLY A 275 -9.15 -7.92 -2.01
C GLY A 275 -8.99 -7.25 -3.37
N MET A 276 -10.09 -7.04 -4.10
CA MET A 276 -10.15 -6.40 -5.41
C MET A 276 -11.32 -5.42 -5.51
N LEU A 277 -11.10 -4.30 -6.19
CA LEU A 277 -12.11 -3.30 -6.54
C LEU A 277 -11.81 -2.78 -7.95
N PRO A 278 -12.82 -2.30 -8.72
CA PRO A 278 -12.57 -1.77 -10.05
C PRO A 278 -11.84 -0.43 -10.01
N LEU A 279 -11.09 -0.12 -11.09
CA LEU A 279 -10.50 1.20 -11.29
C LEU A 279 -11.56 2.18 -11.82
N PRO A 280 -11.56 3.46 -11.40
CA PRO A 280 -10.62 4.08 -10.48
C PRO A 280 -10.89 3.72 -9.00
N GLY A 281 -9.82 3.72 -8.19
CA GLY A 281 -9.84 3.28 -6.78
C GLY A 281 -9.26 4.29 -5.79
N ARG A 282 -9.44 5.59 -6.01
CA ARG A 282 -8.95 6.67 -5.14
C ARG A 282 -9.52 6.57 -3.72
N VAL A 283 -8.69 6.84 -2.71
CA VAL A 283 -9.07 6.85 -1.28
C VAL A 283 -8.17 7.81 -0.48
N GLY A 284 -8.73 8.48 0.52
CA GLY A 284 -8.00 9.38 1.41
C GLY A 284 -7.09 8.64 2.38
N ARG A 285 -5.93 9.23 2.67
CA ARG A 285 -4.98 8.64 3.64
C ARG A 285 -5.54 8.60 5.06
N SER A 286 -6.45 9.50 5.41
CA SER A 286 -7.09 9.58 6.73
C SER A 286 -8.09 8.44 6.93
N ASP A 287 -8.92 8.12 5.92
CA ASP A 287 -9.80 6.93 5.95
C ASP A 287 -9.00 5.62 5.94
N VAL A 288 -7.90 5.54 5.18
CA VAL A 288 -7.03 4.36 5.21
C VAL A 288 -6.38 4.17 6.59
N ALA A 289 -6.01 5.26 7.27
CA ALA A 289 -5.50 5.21 8.64
C ALA A 289 -6.58 4.72 9.61
N ALA A 290 -7.80 5.24 9.51
CA ALA A 290 -8.93 4.82 10.33
C ALA A 290 -9.25 3.33 10.13
N LEU A 291 -9.24 2.87 8.87
CA LEU A 291 -9.43 1.46 8.53
C LEU A 291 -8.30 0.58 9.07
N ALA A 292 -7.05 1.05 9.08
CA ALA A 292 -5.94 0.31 9.66
C ALA A 292 -6.05 0.16 11.18
N ILE A 293 -6.52 1.19 11.88
CA ILE A 293 -6.76 1.16 13.32
C ILE A 293 -7.92 0.22 13.64
N ALA A 294 -9.07 0.40 12.99
CA ALA A 294 -10.23 -0.46 13.18
C ALA A 294 -9.92 -1.93 12.84
N SER A 295 -9.08 -2.17 11.82
CA SER A 295 -8.60 -3.52 11.48
C SER A 295 -7.76 -4.12 12.61
N ALA A 296 -6.94 -3.31 13.29
CA ALA A 296 -6.11 -3.77 14.41
C ALA A 296 -6.96 -4.23 15.61
N ASP A 297 -8.16 -3.67 15.76
CA ASP A 297 -9.08 -3.88 16.89
C ASP A 297 -10.06 -5.04 16.68
N LEU A 298 -10.01 -5.71 15.54
CA LEU A 298 -10.88 -6.86 15.29
C LEU A 298 -10.75 -7.94 16.40
N PRO A 299 -11.80 -8.71 16.70
CA PRO A 299 -11.71 -9.81 17.65
C PRO A 299 -10.66 -10.84 17.22
N THR A 300 -9.92 -11.47 18.13
CA THR A 300 -8.93 -12.52 17.78
C THR A 300 -9.55 -13.73 17.08
N THR A 301 -10.86 -13.92 17.23
CA THR A 301 -11.66 -14.95 16.55
C THR A 301 -11.98 -14.59 15.10
N ALA A 302 -11.81 -13.33 14.69
CA ALA A 302 -12.01 -12.92 13.31
C ALA A 302 -10.95 -13.59 12.41
N PRO A 303 -11.35 -14.10 11.24
CA PRO A 303 -10.40 -14.67 10.29
C PRO A 303 -9.46 -13.59 9.75
N SER A 304 -8.38 -14.02 9.10
CA SER A 304 -7.52 -13.10 8.37
C SER A 304 -8.20 -12.59 7.11
N TYR A 305 -7.96 -11.33 6.77
CA TYR A 305 -8.59 -10.65 5.63
C TYR A 305 -7.58 -10.06 4.66
N THR A 306 -7.94 -10.03 3.37
CA THR A 306 -7.34 -9.16 2.36
C THR A 306 -8.42 -8.24 1.81
N LEU A 307 -8.37 -6.98 2.19
CA LEU A 307 -9.42 -6.00 1.94
C LEU A 307 -8.95 -4.99 0.90
N ALA A 308 -9.70 -4.83 -0.19
CA ALA A 308 -9.54 -3.68 -1.08
C ALA A 308 -10.34 -2.51 -0.53
N CYS A 309 -9.82 -1.28 -0.65
CA CYS A 309 -10.55 -0.09 -0.22
C CYS A 309 -10.45 1.08 -1.21
N ARG A 310 -11.58 1.76 -1.40
CA ARG A 310 -11.70 3.00 -2.19
C ARG A 310 -12.81 3.90 -1.64
N TRP A 311 -12.84 5.16 -2.07
CA TRP A 311 -14.04 5.99 -1.92
C TRP A 311 -15.05 5.67 -3.02
N CYS A 312 -16.34 5.73 -2.69
CA CYS A 312 -17.43 5.62 -3.66
C CYS A 312 -18.42 6.79 -3.57
N GLY A 313 -19.06 7.14 -4.69
CA GLY A 313 -20.01 8.24 -4.80
C GLY A 313 -19.55 9.40 -5.70
N GLU A 314 -20.19 10.55 -5.52
CA GLU A 314 -20.04 11.73 -6.39
C GLU A 314 -19.03 12.74 -5.85
N GLY A 315 -18.51 13.62 -6.72
CA GLY A 315 -17.55 14.67 -6.34
C GLY A 315 -16.09 14.19 -6.20
N ILE A 316 -15.82 12.90 -6.40
CA ILE A 316 -14.46 12.35 -6.42
C ILE A 316 -13.76 12.76 -7.73
N LYS A 317 -12.61 13.44 -7.60
CA LYS A 317 -11.74 13.79 -8.74
C LYS A 317 -10.67 12.71 -8.98
N PRO A 318 -10.21 12.45 -10.21
CA PRO A 318 -10.63 13.07 -11.47
C PRO A 318 -11.92 12.50 -12.05
N LYS A 319 -12.35 11.31 -11.60
CA LYS A 319 -13.61 10.67 -12.03
C LYS A 319 -14.36 10.12 -10.81
N PRO A 320 -15.70 10.14 -10.82
CA PRO A 320 -16.52 9.47 -9.80
C PRO A 320 -16.25 7.96 -9.81
N GLN A 321 -16.58 7.31 -8.70
CA GLN A 321 -16.23 5.90 -8.47
C GLN A 321 -17.41 5.19 -7.83
N GLY A 322 -18.09 4.28 -8.55
CA GLY A 322 -19.26 3.57 -8.02
C GLY A 322 -20.37 4.50 -7.51
N TYR A 323 -21.32 3.93 -6.78
CA TYR A 323 -22.40 4.67 -6.12
C TYR A 323 -22.13 4.81 -4.61
N LYS A 324 -22.68 5.85 -3.98
CA LYS A 324 -22.45 6.13 -2.55
C LYS A 324 -22.98 4.99 -1.67
N GLU A 325 -24.06 4.35 -2.10
CA GLU A 325 -24.75 3.25 -1.43
C GLU A 325 -23.92 1.95 -1.41
N GLU A 326 -22.86 1.86 -2.24
CA GLU A 326 -21.94 0.71 -2.22
C GLU A 326 -20.94 0.75 -1.07
N GLY A 327 -20.91 1.82 -0.28
CA GLY A 327 -19.99 1.99 0.84
C GLY A 327 -20.68 2.51 2.09
N PHE A 328 -19.89 2.69 3.14
CA PHE A 328 -20.33 3.09 4.47
C PHE A 328 -19.72 4.42 4.90
N ALA A 329 -20.31 5.03 5.92
CA ALA A 329 -19.90 6.34 6.40
C ALA A 329 -18.58 6.28 7.16
N SER A 330 -18.31 5.16 7.84
CA SER A 330 -17.13 4.96 8.68
C SER A 330 -16.36 3.68 8.36
N ALA A 331 -15.08 3.64 8.73
CA ALA A 331 -14.25 2.45 8.60
C ALA A 331 -14.73 1.29 9.48
N GLN A 332 -15.33 1.60 10.64
CA GLN A 332 -15.88 0.59 11.54
C GLN A 332 -17.09 -0.10 10.90
N GLU A 333 -18.05 0.66 10.35
CA GLU A 333 -19.21 0.10 9.64
C GLU A 333 -18.80 -0.80 8.47
N CYS A 334 -17.74 -0.42 7.73
CA CYS A 334 -17.19 -1.24 6.67
C CYS A 334 -16.74 -2.61 7.20
N LEU A 335 -15.99 -2.62 8.31
CA LEU A 335 -15.47 -3.86 8.91
C LEU A 335 -16.57 -4.70 9.54
N ASP A 336 -17.53 -4.08 10.24
CA ASP A 336 -18.66 -4.78 10.84
C ASP A 336 -19.48 -5.50 9.75
N THR A 337 -19.66 -4.87 8.60
CA THR A 337 -20.33 -5.48 7.43
C THR A 337 -19.50 -6.65 6.88
N VAL A 338 -18.18 -6.50 6.75
CA VAL A 338 -17.30 -7.59 6.31
C VAL A 338 -17.38 -8.78 7.26
N LEU A 339 -17.32 -8.54 8.57
CA LEU A 339 -17.46 -9.58 9.59
C LEU A 339 -18.82 -10.29 9.50
N ALA A 340 -19.90 -9.51 9.34
CA ALA A 340 -21.25 -10.04 9.22
C ALA A 340 -21.45 -10.90 7.96
N SER A 341 -20.76 -10.57 6.87
CA SER A 341 -20.84 -11.31 5.60
C SER A 341 -20.28 -12.73 5.68
N LYS A 342 -19.45 -13.05 6.70
CA LYS A 342 -18.70 -14.30 6.84
C LYS A 342 -17.83 -14.68 5.63
N VAL A 343 -17.59 -13.74 4.71
CA VAL A 343 -16.69 -13.94 3.57
C VAL A 343 -15.28 -14.09 4.11
N THR A 344 -14.60 -15.17 3.73
CA THR A 344 -13.19 -15.37 4.09
C THR A 344 -12.28 -14.79 3.01
N SER A 345 -11.09 -14.34 3.40
CA SER A 345 -10.08 -13.84 2.46
C SER A 345 -9.81 -14.86 1.35
N PRO A 346 -9.60 -14.42 0.09
CA PRO A 346 -9.16 -15.32 -0.96
C PRO A 346 -7.85 -16.04 -0.60
N SER A 347 -7.71 -17.22 -1.18
CA SER A 347 -6.51 -18.06 -1.24
C SER A 347 -5.24 -17.24 -1.53
N PRO A 348 -4.04 -17.70 -1.12
CA PRO A 348 -2.83 -16.90 -1.19
C PRO A 348 -2.65 -16.42 -2.62
N PRO A 349 -2.34 -15.12 -2.82
CA PRO A 349 -2.36 -14.58 -4.16
C PRO A 349 -1.21 -15.23 -4.93
N ARG A 350 -1.57 -16.02 -5.97
CA ARG A 350 -0.59 -16.78 -6.76
C ARG A 350 0.49 -15.86 -7.31
N MET A 351 1.74 -16.32 -7.32
CA MET A 351 2.84 -15.55 -7.89
C MET A 351 2.50 -15.15 -9.33
N LYS A 352 2.58 -13.84 -9.61
CA LYS A 352 2.27 -13.31 -10.93
C LYS A 352 3.55 -13.19 -11.75
N PRO A 353 3.48 -13.37 -13.08
CA PRO A 353 4.66 -13.33 -13.95
C PRO A 353 5.10 -11.87 -14.22
N TYR A 354 5.30 -11.06 -13.18
CA TYR A 354 5.71 -9.66 -13.30
C TYR A 354 7.04 -9.51 -14.05
N GLY A 355 7.96 -10.47 -13.90
CA GLY A 355 9.23 -10.47 -14.63
C GLY A 355 9.03 -10.60 -16.14
N VAL A 356 8.09 -11.46 -16.57
CA VAL A 356 7.74 -11.62 -17.99
C VAL A 356 7.09 -10.35 -18.52
N ALA A 357 6.08 -9.82 -17.82
CA ALA A 357 5.34 -8.63 -18.26
C ALA A 357 6.25 -7.38 -18.36
N VAL A 358 7.10 -7.15 -17.36
CA VAL A 358 8.11 -6.08 -17.39
C VAL A 358 9.18 -6.34 -18.43
N GLY A 359 9.64 -7.59 -18.57
CA GLY A 359 10.68 -7.96 -19.54
C GLY A 359 10.27 -7.71 -20.97
N ILE A 360 9.07 -8.18 -21.36
CA ILE A 360 8.49 -7.91 -22.69
C ILE A 360 8.48 -6.40 -22.96
N THR A 361 7.99 -5.61 -22.00
CA THR A 361 7.84 -4.16 -22.16
C THR A 361 9.19 -3.46 -22.28
N ALA A 362 10.12 -3.74 -21.36
CA ALA A 362 11.43 -3.11 -21.32
C ALA A 362 12.29 -3.49 -22.54
N TYR A 363 12.28 -4.76 -22.96
CA TYR A 363 13.06 -5.22 -24.11
C TYR A 363 12.45 -4.77 -25.44
N ALA A 364 11.12 -4.74 -25.57
CA ALA A 364 10.47 -4.17 -26.75
C ALA A 364 10.77 -2.67 -26.89
N ALA A 365 10.69 -1.91 -25.80
CA ALA A 365 11.05 -0.49 -25.78
C ALA A 365 12.53 -0.27 -26.11
N GLY A 366 13.43 -1.09 -25.57
CA GLY A 366 14.86 -1.06 -25.89
C GLY A 366 15.13 -1.35 -27.37
N ALA A 367 14.50 -2.38 -27.93
CA ALA A 367 14.64 -2.74 -29.35
C ALA A 367 14.10 -1.65 -30.28
N LEU A 368 12.94 -1.06 -29.96
CA LEU A 368 12.37 0.06 -30.71
C LEU A 368 13.28 1.29 -30.67
N SER A 369 13.82 1.60 -29.48
CA SER A 369 14.76 2.71 -29.30
C SER A 369 16.03 2.52 -30.13
N LEU A 370 16.58 1.30 -30.16
CA LEU A 370 17.74 0.97 -30.99
C LEU A 370 17.43 1.11 -32.48
N LYS A 371 16.27 0.61 -32.94
CA LYS A 371 15.83 0.78 -34.33
C LYS A 371 15.71 2.26 -34.70
N LEU A 372 15.07 3.08 -33.87
CA LEU A 372 14.94 4.51 -34.10
C LEU A 372 16.31 5.21 -34.14
N ALA A 373 17.22 4.88 -33.21
CA ALA A 373 18.57 5.39 -33.21
C ALA A 373 19.34 5.03 -34.49
N THR A 374 19.21 3.79 -34.98
CA THR A 374 19.83 3.37 -36.24
C THR A 374 19.24 4.08 -37.46
N MET A 375 17.94 4.36 -37.47
CA MET A 375 17.30 5.14 -38.55
C MET A 375 17.77 6.59 -38.54
N LEU A 376 17.76 7.25 -37.38
CA LEU A 376 18.25 8.62 -37.21
C LEU A 376 19.72 8.73 -37.60
N TRP A 377 20.56 7.77 -37.20
CA TRP A 377 21.96 7.71 -37.61
C TRP A 377 22.11 7.63 -39.13
N LYS A 378 21.32 6.79 -39.82
CA LYS A 378 21.33 6.70 -41.29
C LYS A 378 20.91 8.01 -41.96
N VAL A 379 19.93 8.73 -41.42
CA VAL A 379 19.49 10.04 -41.94
C VAL A 379 20.58 11.09 -41.76
N ILE A 380 21.16 11.18 -40.55
CA ILE A 380 22.27 12.08 -40.24
C ILE A 380 23.46 11.79 -41.16
N ALA A 381 23.85 10.52 -41.28
CA ALA A 381 24.96 10.12 -42.15
C ALA A 381 24.74 10.46 -43.63
N ARG A 382 23.48 10.51 -44.11
CA ARG A 382 23.16 10.98 -45.47
C ARG A 382 23.24 12.50 -45.59
N LEU A 383 22.81 13.24 -44.58
CA LEU A 383 22.84 14.72 -44.57
C LEU A 383 24.26 15.28 -44.47
N PHE A 384 25.17 14.59 -43.78
CA PHE A 384 26.57 15.01 -43.61
C PHE A 384 27.54 14.38 -44.61
N ARG A 385 27.06 13.52 -45.51
CA ARG A 385 27.79 13.16 -46.75
C ARG A 385 27.52 14.26 -47.79
N VAL A 386 28.23 15.38 -47.62
CA VAL A 386 28.71 16.22 -48.73
C VAL A 386 30.01 15.60 -49.23
#